data_AF-A0A6N4W377-F1
#
_entry.id   AF-A0A6N4W377-F1
#
_cell.length_a   1.000
_cell.length_b   1.000
_cell.length_c   1.000
_cell.angle_alpha   90.00
_cell.angle_beta   90.00
_cell.angle_gamma   90.00
#
_symmetry.space_group_name_H-M   'P 1'
#
loop_
_entity.id
_entity.type
_entity.pdbx_description
1 polymer ?
#
loop_
_entity_poly.entity_id
_entity_poly.type
_entity_poly.pdbx_seq_one_letter_code
_entity_poly.pdbx_strand_id
1 'polypeptide(L)'
;MAAKYGVENPLPPWKTSLDGLCDVLDNSCTATDLGFKQRRDEEDELSATRYADLPYPENQLVALAHSLMARGVIDEVELRQRLATVRARLEAR
;
A
#
# COMPACT_ATOMS: atom_id res chain seq x y z
N MET A 1 0.64 -16.58 6.60
CA MET A 1 -0.40 -15.60 6.95
C MET A 1 -1.81 -16.19 6.92
N ALA A 2 -2.22 -16.86 5.84
CA ALA A 2 -3.50 -17.57 5.71
C ALA A 2 -3.87 -18.46 6.92
N ALA A 3 -2.95 -19.32 7.37
CA ALA A 3 -3.15 -20.20 8.52
C ALA A 3 -3.33 -19.48 9.87
N LYS A 4 -2.73 -18.29 10.07
CA LYS A 4 -2.86 -17.50 11.31
C LYS A 4 -4.28 -16.93 11.47
N TYR A 5 -4.98 -16.75 10.36
CA TYR A 5 -6.30 -16.13 10.31
C TYR A 5 -7.39 -17.08 9.78
N GLY A 6 -7.11 -18.39 9.67
CA GLY A 6 -8.10 -19.40 9.31
C GLY A 6 -8.66 -19.31 7.89
N VAL A 7 -7.94 -18.71 6.95
CA VAL A 7 -8.42 -18.49 5.58
C VAL A 7 -7.68 -19.44 4.63
N GLU A 8 -8.41 -20.17 3.78
CA GLU A 8 -7.82 -21.10 2.78
C GLU A 8 -7.35 -20.39 1.50
N ASN A 9 -7.61 -19.09 1.37
CA ASN A 9 -7.31 -18.33 0.17
C ASN A 9 -5.77 -18.23 0.01
N PRO A 10 -5.17 -18.72 -1.10
CA PRO A 10 -3.72 -18.82 -1.24
C PRO A 10 -3.02 -17.45 -1.14
N LEU A 11 -3.73 -16.37 -1.47
CA LEU A 11 -3.34 -14.99 -1.21
C LEU A 11 -4.57 -14.19 -0.73
N PRO A 12 -4.42 -13.27 0.23
CA PRO A 12 -5.54 -12.44 0.64
C PRO A 12 -5.92 -11.47 -0.51
N PRO A 13 -7.22 -11.24 -0.78
CA PRO A 13 -7.66 -10.46 -1.94
C PRO A 13 -7.03 -9.06 -2.05
N TRP A 14 -6.76 -8.42 -0.91
CA TRP A 14 -6.12 -7.11 -0.87
C TRP A 14 -4.70 -7.11 -1.46
N LYS A 15 -3.98 -8.25 -1.38
CA LYS A 15 -2.64 -8.37 -1.95
C LYS A 15 -2.70 -8.32 -3.48
N THR A 16 -3.63 -9.07 -4.09
CA THR A 16 -3.80 -9.02 -5.55
C THR A 16 -4.19 -7.62 -6.03
N SER A 17 -5.01 -6.88 -5.25
CA SER A 17 -5.30 -5.48 -5.55
C SER A 17 -4.08 -4.58 -5.42
N LEU A 18 -3.21 -4.83 -4.44
CA LEU A 18 -1.94 -4.10 -4.27
C LEU A 18 -0.99 -4.37 -5.44
N ASP A 19 -0.81 -5.63 -5.83
CA ASP A 19 0.04 -6.02 -6.95
C ASP A 19 -0.41 -5.30 -8.25
N GLY A 20 -1.71 -5.33 -8.55
CA GLY A 20 -2.27 -4.63 -9.71
C GLY A 20 -2.13 -3.10 -9.64
N LEU A 21 -2.24 -2.50 -8.45
CA LEU A 21 -1.99 -1.07 -8.26
C LEU A 21 -0.52 -0.72 -8.55
N CYS A 22 0.42 -1.51 -8.04
CA CYS A 22 1.85 -1.32 -8.31
C CYS A 22 2.16 -1.42 -9.81
N ASP A 23 1.60 -2.42 -10.50
CA ASP A 23 1.78 -2.59 -11.95
C ASP A 23 1.31 -1.37 -12.75
N VAL A 24 0.15 -0.80 -12.37
CA VAL A 24 -0.39 0.40 -13.04
C VAL A 24 0.49 1.64 -12.77
N LEU A 25 0.93 1.83 -11.53
CA LEU A 25 1.81 2.94 -11.16
C LEU A 25 3.18 2.84 -11.83
N ASP A 26 3.70 1.63 -12.01
CA ASP A 26 4.97 1.41 -12.71
C ASP A 26 4.86 1.77 -14.19
N ASN A 27 3.69 1.52 -14.79
CA ASN A 27 3.39 1.88 -16.18
C ASN A 27 2.95 3.35 -16.36
N SER A 28 2.70 4.13 -15.30
CA SER A 28 2.17 5.50 -15.40
C SER A 28 3.24 6.57 -15.68
N CYS A 29 4.47 6.15 -16.00
CA CYS A 29 5.65 7.01 -16.22
C CYS A 29 5.45 8.17 -17.20
N THR A 30 4.47 8.12 -18.09
CA THR A 30 4.20 9.15 -19.11
C THR A 30 3.05 10.09 -18.76
N ALA A 31 2.21 9.73 -17.77
CA ALA A 31 0.98 10.46 -17.45
C ALA A 31 1.04 11.18 -16.09
N THR A 32 2.01 10.84 -15.25
CA THR A 32 2.16 11.37 -13.89
C THR A 32 3.63 11.63 -13.59
N ASP A 33 3.95 12.67 -12.82
CA ASP A 33 5.31 12.96 -12.32
C ASP A 33 5.82 11.92 -11.28
N LEU A 34 5.19 10.75 -11.23
CA LEU A 34 5.59 9.60 -10.41
C LEU A 34 6.70 8.84 -11.14
N GLY A 35 7.91 9.41 -11.16
CA GLY A 35 9.08 8.75 -11.75
C GLY A 35 9.28 7.35 -11.17
N PHE A 36 9.07 6.30 -11.98
CA PHE A 36 9.03 4.90 -11.54
C PHE A 36 10.23 4.51 -10.68
N LYS A 37 11.45 4.73 -11.19
CA LYS A 37 12.68 4.34 -10.48
C LYS A 37 12.82 5.08 -9.16
N GLN A 38 12.64 6.40 -9.16
CA GLN A 38 12.79 7.20 -7.94
C GLN A 38 11.77 6.79 -6.88
N ARG A 39 10.53 6.56 -7.29
CA ARG A 39 9.45 6.08 -6.40
C ARG A 39 9.79 4.72 -5.80
N ARG A 40 10.24 3.76 -6.62
CA ARG A 40 10.61 2.41 -6.16
C ARG A 40 11.83 2.42 -5.25
N ASP A 41 12.88 3.16 -5.59
CA ASP A 41 14.10 3.25 -4.77
C ASP A 41 13.77 3.81 -3.36
N GLU A 42 12.89 4.82 -3.26
CA GLU A 42 12.41 5.35 -1.98
C GLU A 42 11.55 4.35 -1.20
N GLU A 43 10.61 3.67 -1.87
CA GLU A 43 9.74 2.67 -1.22
C GLU A 43 10.53 1.49 -0.68
N ASP A 44 11.58 1.06 -1.38
CA ASP A 44 12.51 0.03 -0.93
C ASP A 44 13.29 0.49 0.31
N GLU A 45 13.78 1.74 0.32
CA GLU A 45 14.44 2.32 1.50
C GLU A 45 13.50 2.41 2.71
N LEU A 46 12.27 2.89 2.51
CA LEU A 46 11.25 2.96 3.56
C LEU A 46 10.91 1.58 4.12
N SER A 47 10.79 0.57 3.24
CA SER A 47 10.52 -0.81 3.64
C SER A 47 11.67 -1.43 4.41
N ALA A 48 12.92 -1.14 4.02
CA ALA A 48 14.12 -1.65 4.67
C ALA A 48 14.47 -0.94 5.99
N THR A 49 13.93 0.27 6.22
CA THR A 49 14.27 1.09 7.38
C THR A 49 13.04 1.39 8.25
N ARG A 50 12.21 2.34 7.84
CA ARG A 50 11.08 2.88 8.63
C ARG A 50 10.02 1.82 8.94
N TYR A 51 9.82 0.88 8.02
CA TYR A 51 8.80 -0.16 8.09
C TYR A 51 9.41 -1.58 8.14
N ALA A 52 10.67 -1.71 8.58
CA ALA A 52 11.39 -2.98 8.63
C ALA A 52 10.71 -4.03 9.54
N ASP A 53 9.97 -3.58 10.55
CA ASP A 53 9.27 -4.46 11.51
C ASP A 53 7.94 -5.01 10.97
N LEU A 54 7.46 -4.53 9.82
CA LEU A 54 6.27 -5.07 9.17
C LEU A 54 6.68 -6.22 8.22
N PRO A 55 5.95 -7.35 8.22
CA PRO A 55 6.21 -8.41 7.27
C PRO A 55 5.88 -7.96 5.85
N TYR A 56 6.49 -8.62 4.87
CA TYR A 56 6.02 -8.51 3.49
C TYR A 56 4.69 -9.27 3.33
N PRO A 57 3.67 -8.70 2.64
CA PRO A 57 3.69 -7.45 1.86
C PRO A 57 3.14 -6.19 2.58
N GLU A 58 2.89 -6.24 3.88
CA GLU A 58 2.42 -5.08 4.65
C GLU A 58 3.40 -3.91 4.66
N ASN A 59 4.70 -4.16 4.78
CA ASN A 59 5.72 -3.10 4.69
C ASN A 59 5.67 -2.36 3.35
N GLN A 60 5.51 -3.08 2.24
CA GLN A 60 5.37 -2.52 0.89
C GLN A 60 4.13 -1.64 0.78
N LEU A 61 2.99 -2.08 1.32
CA LEU A 61 1.74 -1.31 1.31
C LEU A 61 1.92 0.04 2.05
N VAL A 62 2.54 0.02 3.22
CA VAL A 62 2.72 1.23 4.04
C VAL A 62 3.81 2.14 3.44
N ALA A 63 4.87 1.59 2.87
CA ALA A 63 5.87 2.35 2.12
C ALA A 63 5.27 3.07 0.91
N LEU A 64 4.43 2.37 0.12
CA LEU A 64 3.70 2.96 -1.01
C LEU A 64 2.80 4.12 -0.54
N ALA A 65 1.99 3.90 0.49
CA ALA A 65 1.11 4.94 1.01
C ALA A 65 1.90 6.18 1.49
N HIS A 66 3.04 5.97 2.15
CA HIS A 66 3.95 7.05 2.54
C HIS A 66 4.46 7.82 1.31
N SER A 67 5.04 7.11 0.34
CA SER A 67 5.57 7.69 -0.91
C SER A 67 4.52 8.52 -1.66
N LEU A 68 3.26 8.06 -1.72
CA LEU A 68 2.16 8.78 -2.35
C LEU A 68 1.72 10.02 -1.54
N MET A 69 1.71 9.96 -0.20
CA MET A 69 1.45 11.13 0.65
C MET A 69 2.54 12.20 0.52
N ALA A 70 3.82 11.80 0.54
CA ALA A 70 4.95 12.70 0.43
C ALA A 70 4.96 13.48 -0.90
N ARG A 71 4.38 12.88 -1.94
CA ARG A 71 4.21 13.49 -3.27
C ARG A 71 2.88 14.22 -3.46
N GLY A 72 2.01 14.25 -2.45
CA GLY A 72 0.71 14.91 -2.50
C GLY A 72 -0.32 14.23 -3.40
N VAL A 73 -0.09 12.97 -3.81
CA VAL A 73 -1.06 12.19 -4.62
C VAL A 73 -2.27 11.81 -3.78
N ILE A 74 -2.05 11.53 -2.49
CA ILE A 74 -3.09 11.29 -1.51
C ILE A 74 -2.88 12.23 -0.31
N ASP A 75 -3.98 12.72 0.25
CA ASP A 75 -3.97 13.57 1.45
C ASP A 75 -4.09 12.73 2.73
N GLU A 76 -3.39 13.13 3.79
CA GLU A 76 -3.40 12.43 5.08
C GLU A 76 -4.80 12.49 5.73
N VAL A 77 -5.48 13.64 5.62
CA VAL A 77 -6.82 13.80 6.21
C VAL A 77 -7.82 12.93 5.47
N GLU A 78 -7.82 12.93 4.14
CA GLU A 78 -8.65 12.03 3.35
C GLU A 78 -8.35 10.55 3.67
N LEU A 79 -7.08 10.15 3.73
CA LEU A 79 -6.70 8.78 4.04
C LEU A 79 -7.24 8.33 5.41
N ARG A 80 -7.11 9.19 6.42
CA ARG A 80 -7.63 8.91 7.78
C ARG A 80 -9.15 8.73 7.77
N GLN A 81 -9.88 9.58 7.04
CA GLN A 81 -11.34 9.48 6.91
C GLN A 81 -11.76 8.20 6.19
N ARG A 82 -11.04 7.81 5.13
CA ARG A 82 -11.27 6.56 4.39
C ARG A 82 -11.06 5.34 5.29
N LEU A 83 -9.95 5.30 6.05
CA LEU A 83 -9.68 4.21 7.00
C LEU A 83 -10.77 4.10 8.07
N ALA A 84 -11.22 5.23 8.65
CA ALA A 84 -12.31 5.24 9.61
C ALA A 84 -13.61 4.69 9.02
N THR A 85 -13.93 5.05 7.77
CA THR A 85 -15.10 4.55 7.05
C THR A 85 -15.04 3.04 6.81
N VAL A 86 -13.89 2.52 6.37
CA VAL A 86 -13.70 1.08 6.18
C VAL A 86 -13.84 0.34 7.52
N ARG A 87 -13.22 0.86 8.58
CA ARG A 87 -13.33 0.28 9.93
C ARG A 87 -14.78 0.21 10.41
N ALA A 88 -15.52 1.32 10.34
CA ALA A 88 -16.92 1.35 10.74
C ALA A 88 -17.78 0.33 9.96
N ARG A 89 -17.52 0.15 8.66
CA ARG A 89 -18.21 -0.86 7.83
C ARG A 89 -17.88 -2.30 8.24
N LEU A 90 -16.66 -2.56 8.68
CA LEU A 90 -16.23 -3.88 9.14
C LEU A 90 -16.76 -4.20 10.55
N GLU A 91 -16.83 -3.20 11.44
CA GLU A 91 -17.34 -3.34 12.81
C GLU A 91 -18.87 -3.39 12.89
N ALA A 92 -19.58 -2.86 11.88
CA ALA A 92 -21.04 -2.93 11.79
C ALA A 92 -21.55 -4.30 11.29
N ARG A 93 -20.67 -5.27 11.10
CA ARG A 93 -20.96 -6.66 10.69
C ARG A 93 -20.65 -7.62 11.82
#